data_AF-A0A0R2LHN9-F1
#
_entry.id   AF-A0A0R2LHN9-F1
#
_cell.length_a   1.000
_cell.length_b   1.000
_cell.length_c   1.000
_cell.angle_alpha   90.00
_cell.angle_beta   90.00
_cell.angle_gamma   90.00
#
_symmetry.space_group_name_H-M   'P 1'
#
loop_
_entity.id
_entity.type
_entity.pdbx_description
1 polymer ?
#
loop_
_entity_poly.entity_id
_entity_poly.type
_entity_poly.pdbx_seq_one_letter_code
_entity_poly.pdbx_strand_id
1 'polypeptide(L)'
;MTSPDKEIKRSKSGQHFAQPKQPSNNISQLLTFLLTLTLMCGLVGMSAKDSFLNQDFTKKQIVTNENVTVLHQGLSATVNSFVTDTETNFHIKGELISKKQVKDDVNEVIDNLYAGKSNLIAPNKIIQQVSKNFMGKVHQAGINTGSEEFLSYKSNFIAQVEAAINNQVHNSLLQKGGQFLRQSQKKMTTMFYLGMVISVILLVALLFQTRSFFRSAHYAGLAFFFNGLIVWLLAQLVRVSGVVDNLAASVGMYQSLITDYGNSVLAVFIHDASFFGYVGIFLLLVALFGRFIRRNS
;
A
#
# COMPACT_ATOMS: atom_id res chain seq x y z
N MET A 1 95.85 34.57 -14.00
CA MET A 1 95.39 33.60 -12.97
C MET A 1 94.42 34.36 -12.07
N THR A 2 93.12 34.10 -11.99
CA THR A 2 92.28 33.02 -12.53
C THR A 2 90.83 33.52 -12.56
N SER A 3 90.08 32.94 -13.50
CA SER A 3 88.72 33.21 -13.98
C SER A 3 87.60 33.47 -12.94
N PRO A 4 86.50 34.15 -13.33
CA PRO A 4 85.24 34.16 -12.60
C PRO A 4 84.41 32.91 -12.96
N ASP A 5 84.16 32.02 -11.99
CA ASP A 5 83.24 30.90 -12.19
C ASP A 5 81.79 31.33 -11.95
N LYS A 6 81.09 31.53 -13.07
CA LYS A 6 79.64 31.45 -13.17
C LYS A 6 79.23 29.99 -12.99
N GLU A 7 78.64 29.64 -11.85
CA GLU A 7 77.92 28.37 -11.76
C GLU A 7 76.43 28.55 -12.09
N ILE A 8 76.07 27.90 -13.19
CA ILE A 8 74.79 27.93 -13.89
C ILE A 8 73.82 26.93 -13.23
N LYS A 9 72.58 27.40 -13.01
CA LYS A 9 71.31 26.66 -12.98
C LYS A 9 71.34 25.19 -12.50
N ARG A 10 70.69 24.96 -11.36
CA ARG A 10 69.65 23.93 -11.25
C ARG A 10 68.42 24.50 -10.53
N SER A 11 67.58 25.18 -11.32
CA SER A 11 66.16 25.29 -11.01
C SER A 11 65.63 23.87 -10.84
N LYS A 12 65.37 23.46 -9.59
CA LYS A 12 64.50 22.33 -9.31
C LYS A 12 63.12 22.76 -9.76
N SER A 13 62.79 22.47 -11.01
CA SER A 13 61.44 22.25 -11.49
C SER A 13 60.85 21.12 -10.67
N GLY A 14 60.43 21.44 -9.44
CA GLY A 14 59.49 20.61 -8.71
C GLY A 14 58.24 20.57 -9.55
N GLN A 15 58.03 19.44 -10.22
CA GLN A 15 56.71 19.08 -10.70
C GLN A 15 55.78 19.25 -9.49
N HIS A 16 54.98 20.32 -9.50
CA HIS A 16 53.79 20.39 -8.70
C HIS A 16 52.87 19.29 -9.24
N PHE A 17 53.11 18.05 -8.82
CA PHE A 17 52.09 17.03 -8.84
C PHE A 17 50.93 17.67 -8.09
N ALA A 18 49.88 18.04 -8.82
CA ALA A 18 48.66 18.53 -8.23
C ALA A 18 48.27 17.51 -7.17
N GLN A 19 48.44 17.87 -5.89
CA GLN A 19 48.05 16.98 -4.81
C GLN A 19 46.59 16.62 -5.08
N PRO A 20 46.24 15.32 -5.13
CA PRO A 20 44.87 14.93 -5.41
C PRO A 20 43.99 15.57 -4.35
N LYS A 21 43.24 16.60 -4.77
CA LYS A 21 42.36 17.38 -3.90
C LYS A 21 41.47 16.37 -3.17
N GLN A 22 41.67 16.23 -1.86
CA GLN A 22 40.91 15.26 -1.09
C GLN A 22 39.42 15.57 -1.27
N PRO A 23 38.59 14.57 -1.59
CA PRO A 23 37.19 14.83 -1.84
C PRO A 23 36.55 15.37 -0.56
N SER A 24 35.89 16.53 -0.68
CA SER A 24 35.31 17.25 0.45
C SER A 24 34.21 16.42 1.11
N ASN A 25 34.33 16.21 2.42
CA ASN A 25 33.37 15.43 3.21
C ASN A 25 31.94 16.02 3.13
N ASN A 26 31.83 17.35 3.08
CA ASN A 26 30.56 18.08 3.08
C ASN A 26 29.68 17.75 1.86
N ILE A 27 30.28 17.64 0.67
CA ILE A 27 29.54 17.28 -0.56
C ILE A 27 29.03 15.83 -0.47
N SER A 28 29.83 14.91 0.09
CA SER A 28 29.41 13.51 0.24
C SER A 28 28.26 13.38 1.25
N GLN A 29 28.27 14.17 2.32
CA GLN A 29 27.18 14.24 3.29
C GLN A 29 25.89 14.80 2.67
N LEU A 30 25.99 15.86 1.87
CA LEU A 30 24.84 16.41 1.15
C LEU A 30 24.26 15.39 0.16
N LEU A 31 25.11 14.72 -0.62
CA LEU A 31 24.68 13.65 -1.53
C LEU A 31 24.01 12.49 -0.77
N THR A 32 24.53 12.14 0.41
CA THR A 32 23.93 11.12 1.27
C THR A 32 22.53 11.54 1.74
N PHE A 33 22.38 12.79 2.19
CA PHE A 33 21.10 13.32 2.63
C PHE A 33 20.05 13.32 1.50
N LEU A 34 20.42 13.81 0.31
CA LEU A 34 19.55 13.77 -0.87
C LEU A 34 19.23 12.34 -1.30
N LEU A 35 20.19 11.43 -1.18
CA LEU A 35 20.00 10.01 -1.46
C LEU A 35 18.98 9.41 -0.49
N THR A 36 19.06 9.69 0.81
CA THR A 36 18.08 9.25 1.80
C THR A 36 16.67 9.72 1.44
N LEU A 37 16.50 11.00 1.08
CA LEU A 37 15.19 11.54 0.70
C LEU A 37 14.60 10.87 -0.55
N THR A 38 15.43 10.67 -1.57
CA THR A 38 14.98 10.06 -2.83
C THR A 38 14.68 8.57 -2.66
N LEU A 39 15.50 7.86 -1.88
CA LEU A 39 15.24 6.46 -1.50
C LEU A 39 13.97 6.35 -0.65
N MET A 40 13.65 7.34 0.19
CA MET A 40 12.40 7.36 0.97
C MET A 40 11.18 7.47 0.05
N CYS A 41 11.21 8.36 -0.94
CA CYS A 41 10.17 8.45 -1.97
C CYS A 41 10.03 7.13 -2.75
N GLY A 42 11.16 6.52 -3.11
CA GLY A 42 11.20 5.22 -3.79
C GLY A 42 10.58 4.11 -2.94
N LEU A 43 10.98 4.01 -1.67
CA LEU A 43 10.53 3.00 -0.72
C LEU A 43 9.03 3.12 -0.44
N VAL A 44 8.53 4.32 -0.13
CA VAL A 44 7.09 4.54 0.10
C VAL A 44 6.28 4.20 -1.15
N GLY A 45 6.77 4.59 -2.34
CA GLY A 45 6.14 4.25 -3.61
C GLY A 45 6.13 2.75 -3.89
N MET A 46 7.22 2.05 -3.57
CA MET A 46 7.34 0.59 -3.69
C MET A 46 6.37 -0.12 -2.74
N SER A 47 6.41 0.20 -1.45
CA SER A 47 5.53 -0.43 -0.46
C SER A 47 4.05 -0.17 -0.76
N ALA A 48 3.70 1.01 -1.27
CA ALA A 48 2.33 1.27 -1.74
C ALA A 48 1.95 0.37 -2.93
N LYS A 49 2.85 0.22 -3.92
CA LYS A 49 2.68 -0.66 -5.08
C LYS A 49 2.59 -2.13 -4.73
N ASP A 50 3.25 -2.58 -3.67
CA ASP A 50 3.25 -3.97 -3.24
C ASP A 50 2.12 -4.29 -2.24
N SER A 51 1.41 -3.26 -1.77
CA SER A 51 0.29 -3.38 -0.82
C SER A 51 -1.04 -2.89 -1.41
N PHE A 52 -1.55 -1.75 -0.94
CA PHE A 52 -2.89 -1.27 -1.26
C PHE A 52 -3.07 -0.78 -2.70
N LEU A 53 -2.01 -0.59 -3.48
CA LEU A 53 -2.12 -0.31 -4.92
C LEU A 53 -2.05 -1.59 -5.78
N ASN A 54 -1.85 -2.76 -5.16
CA ASN A 54 -1.88 -4.04 -5.83
C ASN A 54 -3.24 -4.71 -5.67
N GLN A 55 -3.93 -4.91 -6.78
CA GLN A 55 -5.24 -5.58 -6.82
C GLN A 55 -5.17 -7.00 -6.28
N ASP A 56 -4.12 -7.76 -6.61
CA ASP A 56 -3.97 -9.15 -6.15
C ASP A 56 -3.69 -9.22 -4.66
N PHE A 57 -2.91 -8.27 -4.12
CA PHE A 57 -2.73 -8.13 -2.68
C PHE A 57 -4.08 -7.89 -2.00
N THR A 58 -4.86 -6.93 -2.49
CA THR A 58 -6.16 -6.60 -1.90
C THR A 58 -7.16 -7.74 -2.02
N LYS A 59 -7.21 -8.45 -3.15
CA LYS A 59 -8.01 -9.68 -3.28
C LYS A 59 -7.59 -10.74 -2.27
N LYS A 60 -6.29 -10.97 -2.14
CA LYS A 60 -5.76 -11.98 -1.21
C LYS A 60 -6.11 -11.69 0.25
N GLN A 61 -6.14 -10.41 0.63
CA GLN A 61 -6.45 -10.00 2.01
C GLN A 61 -7.95 -9.85 2.28
N ILE A 62 -8.74 -9.36 1.32
CA ILE A 62 -10.18 -9.10 1.52
C ILE A 62 -11.04 -10.33 1.18
N VAL A 63 -10.68 -11.10 0.15
CA VAL A 63 -11.49 -12.22 -0.36
C VAL A 63 -11.08 -13.54 0.32
N THR A 64 -10.97 -13.51 1.65
CA THR A 64 -10.73 -14.70 2.47
C THR A 64 -12.07 -15.33 2.87
N ASN A 65 -12.06 -16.63 3.20
CA ASN A 65 -13.29 -17.32 3.61
C ASN A 65 -13.90 -16.70 4.88
N GLU A 66 -13.06 -16.21 5.80
CA GLU A 66 -13.47 -15.54 7.03
C GLU A 66 -14.12 -14.18 6.73
N ASN A 67 -13.45 -13.33 5.97
CA ASN A 67 -13.97 -12.01 5.61
C ASN A 67 -15.25 -12.09 4.79
N VAL A 68 -15.32 -13.02 3.84
CA VAL A 68 -16.56 -13.30 3.08
C VAL A 68 -17.66 -13.81 4.00
N THR A 69 -17.34 -14.58 5.05
CA THR A 69 -18.33 -15.04 6.03
C THR A 69 -18.88 -13.89 6.87
N VAL A 70 -18.02 -12.97 7.33
CA VAL A 70 -18.45 -11.77 8.08
C VAL A 70 -19.35 -10.88 7.21
N LEU A 71 -18.93 -10.63 5.96
CA LEU A 71 -19.74 -9.86 4.99
C LEU A 71 -21.07 -10.55 4.70
N HIS A 72 -21.07 -11.86 4.52
CA HIS A 72 -22.28 -12.65 4.28
C HIS A 72 -23.23 -12.61 5.48
N GLN A 73 -22.73 -12.74 6.70
CA GLN A 73 -23.55 -12.65 7.91
C GLN A 73 -24.19 -11.28 8.05
N GLY A 74 -23.43 -10.20 7.81
CA GLY A 74 -23.97 -8.84 7.91
C GLY A 74 -25.02 -8.55 6.86
N LEU A 75 -24.73 -8.87 5.60
CA LEU A 75 -25.66 -8.65 4.50
C LEU A 75 -26.91 -9.53 4.64
N SER A 76 -26.75 -10.79 5.06
CA SER A 76 -27.88 -11.68 5.33
C SER A 76 -28.71 -11.20 6.51
N ALA A 77 -28.11 -10.70 7.59
CA ALA A 77 -28.84 -10.16 8.72
C ALA A 77 -29.69 -8.94 8.32
N THR A 78 -29.13 -8.01 7.55
CA THR A 78 -29.87 -6.83 7.02
C THR A 78 -30.99 -7.23 6.07
N VAL A 79 -30.76 -8.17 5.15
CA VAL A 79 -31.80 -8.58 4.19
C VAL A 79 -32.89 -9.42 4.87
N ASN A 80 -32.52 -10.32 5.78
CA ASN A 80 -33.47 -11.17 6.47
C ASN A 80 -34.33 -10.38 7.47
N SER A 81 -33.84 -9.28 8.06
CA SER A 81 -34.65 -8.45 8.96
C SER A 81 -35.90 -7.90 8.28
N PHE A 82 -35.84 -7.61 6.97
CA PHE A 82 -36.99 -7.13 6.19
C PHE A 82 -38.00 -8.25 5.84
N VAL A 83 -37.58 -9.51 5.89
CA VAL A 83 -38.48 -10.67 5.68
C VAL A 83 -39.18 -11.06 6.97
N THR A 84 -38.51 -10.91 8.10
CA THR A 84 -39.03 -11.28 9.42
C THR A 84 -39.88 -10.19 10.07
N ASP A 85 -39.99 -9.00 9.47
CA ASP A 85 -40.80 -7.93 10.06
C ASP A 85 -42.29 -8.33 10.09
N THR A 86 -42.85 -8.21 11.29
CA THR A 86 -43.80 -9.14 11.94
C THR A 86 -45.25 -9.10 11.46
N GLU A 87 -45.59 -8.41 10.36
CA GLU A 87 -46.99 -8.12 10.00
C GLU A 87 -47.54 -8.99 8.85
N THR A 88 -46.77 -9.89 8.26
CA THR A 88 -47.22 -10.65 7.08
C THR A 88 -47.25 -12.16 7.30
N ASN A 89 -48.25 -12.83 6.70
CA ASN A 89 -48.44 -14.28 6.75
C ASN A 89 -47.35 -15.08 5.98
N PHE A 90 -46.39 -14.40 5.34
CA PHE A 90 -45.39 -15.01 4.46
C PHE A 90 -44.08 -15.28 5.20
N HIS A 91 -44.04 -16.32 6.04
CA HIS A 91 -42.81 -16.73 6.72
C HIS A 91 -41.84 -17.44 5.76
N ILE A 92 -40.98 -16.67 5.12
CA ILE A 92 -39.96 -17.20 4.22
C ILE A 92 -38.67 -17.43 5.00
N LYS A 93 -38.39 -18.68 5.34
CA LYS A 93 -37.14 -19.10 6.01
C LYS A 93 -36.03 -19.37 4.99
N GLY A 94 -34.83 -18.89 5.28
CA GLY A 94 -33.60 -19.29 4.58
C GLY A 94 -32.73 -18.13 4.14
N GLU A 95 -31.52 -18.46 3.69
CA GLU A 95 -30.57 -17.47 3.19
C GLU A 95 -31.01 -16.90 1.84
N LEU A 96 -31.21 -15.59 1.78
CA LEU A 96 -31.54 -14.87 0.54
C LEU A 96 -30.29 -14.45 -0.25
N ILE A 97 -29.12 -14.53 0.36
CA ILE A 97 -27.83 -14.27 -0.28
C ILE A 97 -26.89 -15.40 0.11
N SER A 98 -26.22 -15.99 -0.88
CA SER A 98 -25.22 -17.03 -0.63
C SER A 98 -23.83 -16.46 -0.41
N LYS A 99 -22.98 -17.16 0.35
CA LYS A 99 -21.55 -16.83 0.49
C LYS A 99 -20.82 -16.70 -0.85
N LYS A 100 -21.20 -17.53 -1.84
CA LYS A 100 -20.62 -17.48 -3.19
C LYS A 100 -20.94 -16.15 -3.89
N GLN A 101 -22.19 -15.72 -3.82
CA GLN A 101 -22.61 -14.42 -4.38
C GLN A 101 -21.85 -13.26 -3.74
N VAL A 102 -21.72 -13.26 -2.41
CA VAL A 102 -20.92 -12.24 -1.69
C VAL A 102 -19.47 -12.25 -2.17
N LYS A 103 -18.85 -13.43 -2.31
CA LYS A 103 -17.48 -13.56 -2.82
C LYS A 103 -17.33 -12.98 -4.24
N ASP A 104 -18.27 -13.29 -5.13
CA ASP A 104 -18.23 -12.84 -6.52
C ASP A 104 -18.46 -11.31 -6.60
N ASP A 105 -19.37 -10.77 -5.79
CA ASP A 105 -19.66 -9.34 -5.72
C ASP A 105 -18.50 -8.54 -5.13
N VAL A 106 -17.84 -9.04 -4.08
CA VAL A 106 -16.64 -8.40 -3.50
C VAL A 106 -15.49 -8.40 -4.51
N ASN A 107 -15.29 -9.49 -5.25
CA ASN A 107 -14.28 -9.53 -6.31
C ASN A 107 -14.58 -8.49 -7.40
N GLU A 108 -15.83 -8.39 -7.85
CA GLU A 108 -16.22 -7.41 -8.86
C GLU A 108 -16.04 -5.97 -8.36
N VAL A 109 -16.37 -5.69 -7.10
CA VAL A 109 -16.13 -4.38 -6.47
C VAL A 109 -14.65 -4.04 -6.50
N ILE A 110 -13.78 -4.98 -6.11
CA ILE A 110 -12.33 -4.79 -6.16
C ILE A 110 -11.88 -4.55 -7.60
N ASP A 111 -12.33 -5.35 -8.57
CA ASP A 111 -11.95 -5.20 -9.98
C ASP A 111 -12.35 -3.84 -10.54
N ASN A 112 -13.57 -3.40 -10.27
CA ASN A 112 -14.07 -2.10 -10.71
C ASN A 112 -13.37 -0.94 -10.00
N LEU A 113 -12.98 -1.12 -8.73
CA LEU A 113 -12.22 -0.14 -7.95
C LEU A 113 -10.84 0.12 -8.56
N TYR A 114 -10.09 -0.95 -8.87
CA TYR A 114 -8.76 -0.85 -9.51
C TYR A 114 -8.85 -0.44 -10.98
N ALA A 115 -9.95 -0.76 -11.68
CA ALA A 115 -10.24 -0.24 -13.01
C ALA A 115 -10.67 1.24 -13.01
N GLY A 116 -10.82 1.87 -11.84
CA GLY A 116 -11.18 3.28 -11.72
C GLY A 116 -12.61 3.62 -12.11
N LYS A 117 -13.54 2.65 -12.06
CA LYS A 117 -14.96 2.89 -12.36
C LYS A 117 -15.61 3.73 -11.24
N SER A 118 -16.59 4.55 -11.60
CA SER A 118 -17.40 5.30 -10.63
C SER A 118 -18.38 4.39 -9.88
N ASN A 119 -18.99 3.45 -10.61
CA ASN A 119 -19.90 2.46 -10.07
C ASN A 119 -19.12 1.18 -9.78
N LEU A 120 -18.91 0.88 -8.50
CA LEU A 120 -18.13 -0.27 -8.07
C LEU A 120 -18.91 -1.59 -8.19
N ILE A 121 -20.23 -1.53 -8.03
CA ILE A 121 -21.15 -2.63 -8.24
C ILE A 121 -22.40 -2.08 -8.91
N ALA A 122 -23.01 -2.86 -9.81
CA ALA A 122 -24.30 -2.49 -10.38
C ALA A 122 -25.36 -2.54 -9.27
N PRO A 123 -26.04 -1.43 -8.94
CA PRO A 123 -27.03 -1.38 -7.84
C PRO A 123 -28.10 -2.47 -7.98
N ASN A 124 -28.53 -2.72 -9.21
CA ASN A 124 -29.56 -3.69 -9.53
C ASN A 124 -29.10 -5.15 -9.40
N LYS A 125 -27.78 -5.42 -9.36
CA LYS A 125 -27.28 -6.81 -9.34
C LYS A 125 -27.62 -7.49 -8.03
N ILE A 126 -27.30 -6.87 -6.88
CA ILE A 126 -27.60 -7.44 -5.56
C ILE A 126 -29.12 -7.53 -5.38
N ILE A 127 -29.87 -6.51 -5.80
CA ILE A 127 -31.34 -6.49 -5.75
C ILE A 127 -31.93 -7.64 -6.57
N GLN A 128 -31.44 -7.88 -7.79
CA GLN A 128 -31.87 -9.00 -8.63
C GLN A 128 -31.53 -10.36 -8.02
N GLN A 129 -30.35 -10.50 -7.40
CA GLN A 129 -29.96 -11.73 -6.70
C GLN A 129 -30.89 -12.02 -5.52
N VAL A 130 -31.14 -11.01 -4.67
CA VAL A 130 -32.06 -11.12 -3.54
C VAL A 130 -33.47 -11.43 -4.02
N SER A 131 -33.97 -10.70 -5.03
CA SER A 131 -35.29 -10.92 -5.62
C SER A 131 -35.45 -12.33 -6.19
N LYS A 132 -34.45 -12.82 -6.94
CA LYS A 132 -34.46 -14.16 -7.52
C LYS A 132 -34.45 -15.24 -6.44
N ASN A 133 -33.59 -15.09 -5.43
CA ASN A 133 -33.50 -16.04 -4.32
C ASN A 133 -34.77 -16.03 -3.47
N PHE A 134 -35.32 -14.85 -3.19
CA PHE A 134 -36.60 -14.66 -2.51
C PHE A 134 -37.73 -15.36 -3.26
N MET A 135 -37.90 -15.09 -4.56
CA MET A 135 -38.90 -15.76 -5.39
C MET A 135 -38.70 -17.28 -5.41
N GLY A 136 -37.45 -17.75 -5.47
CA GLY A 136 -37.14 -19.18 -5.36
C GLY A 136 -37.63 -19.79 -4.04
N LYS A 137 -37.46 -19.07 -2.92
CA LYS A 137 -37.94 -19.51 -1.60
C LYS A 137 -39.46 -19.45 -1.47
N VAL A 138 -40.11 -18.42 -2.03
CA VAL A 138 -41.57 -18.31 -2.12
C VAL A 138 -42.17 -19.52 -2.85
N HIS A 139 -41.58 -19.89 -3.99
CA HIS A 139 -42.02 -21.06 -4.76
C HIS A 139 -41.79 -22.36 -3.98
N GLN A 140 -40.65 -22.51 -3.31
CA GLN A 140 -40.37 -23.67 -2.43
C GLN A 140 -41.36 -23.78 -1.26
N ALA A 141 -41.85 -22.66 -0.75
CA ALA A 141 -42.84 -22.60 0.33
C ALA A 141 -44.29 -22.80 -0.16
N GLY A 142 -44.53 -22.92 -1.46
CA GLY A 142 -45.87 -23.09 -2.02
C GLY A 142 -46.77 -21.85 -1.88
N ILE A 143 -46.18 -20.67 -1.69
CA ILE A 143 -46.93 -19.42 -1.54
C ILE A 143 -47.51 -18.99 -2.88
N ASN A 144 -48.79 -18.62 -2.90
CA ASN A 144 -49.46 -18.10 -4.09
C ASN A 144 -48.89 -16.73 -4.48
N THR A 145 -48.24 -16.65 -5.65
CA THR A 145 -47.59 -15.43 -6.15
C THR A 145 -48.52 -14.50 -6.92
N GLY A 146 -49.76 -14.92 -7.17
CA GLY A 146 -50.75 -14.15 -7.93
C GLY A 146 -51.66 -13.25 -7.07
N SER A 147 -51.54 -13.26 -5.75
CA SER A 147 -52.35 -12.40 -4.88
C SER A 147 -51.84 -10.96 -4.84
N GLU A 148 -52.75 -9.98 -4.80
CA GLU A 148 -52.40 -8.57 -4.64
C GLU A 148 -51.59 -8.31 -3.35
N GLU A 149 -51.92 -9.03 -2.28
CA GLU A 149 -51.19 -8.99 -1.00
C GLU A 149 -49.71 -9.39 -1.16
N PHE A 150 -49.44 -10.47 -1.91
CA PHE A 150 -48.07 -10.92 -2.17
C PHE A 150 -47.31 -9.93 -3.06
N LEU A 151 -47.96 -9.41 -4.11
CA LEU A 151 -47.34 -8.44 -5.02
C LEU A 151 -46.97 -7.14 -4.29
N SER A 152 -47.84 -6.66 -3.40
CA SER A 152 -47.58 -5.51 -2.53
C SER A 152 -46.42 -5.78 -1.57
N TYR A 153 -46.44 -6.92 -0.87
CA TYR A 153 -45.35 -7.33 0.02
C TYR A 153 -44.01 -7.42 -0.69
N LYS A 154 -43.96 -8.09 -1.85
CA LYS A 154 -42.76 -8.20 -2.69
C LYS A 154 -42.23 -6.82 -3.09
N SER A 155 -43.11 -5.92 -3.53
CA SER A 155 -42.71 -4.56 -3.92
C SER A 155 -42.09 -3.80 -2.74
N ASN A 156 -42.71 -3.86 -1.56
CA ASN A 156 -42.21 -3.20 -0.35
C ASN A 156 -40.88 -3.81 0.11
N PHE A 157 -40.76 -5.14 0.12
CA PHE A 157 -39.52 -5.83 0.45
C PHE A 157 -38.37 -5.41 -0.48
N ILE A 158 -38.60 -5.42 -1.80
CA ILE A 158 -37.59 -5.00 -2.77
C ILE A 158 -37.22 -3.53 -2.58
N ALA A 159 -38.18 -2.65 -2.31
CA ALA A 159 -37.91 -1.23 -2.05
C ALA A 159 -37.07 -1.02 -0.77
N GLN A 160 -37.34 -1.76 0.30
CA GLN A 160 -36.55 -1.68 1.55
C GLN A 160 -35.12 -2.21 1.36
N VAL A 161 -34.97 -3.34 0.66
CA VAL A 161 -33.67 -3.89 0.29
C VAL A 161 -32.89 -2.92 -0.60
N GLU A 162 -33.55 -2.33 -1.60
CA GLU A 162 -32.96 -1.32 -2.48
C GLU A 162 -32.49 -0.09 -1.69
N ALA A 163 -33.32 0.43 -0.78
CA ALA A 163 -32.96 1.57 0.05
C ALA A 163 -31.74 1.25 0.95
N ALA A 164 -31.72 0.07 1.59
CA ALA A 164 -30.62 -0.36 2.44
C ALA A 164 -29.32 -0.54 1.65
N ILE A 165 -29.37 -1.21 0.49
CA ILE A 165 -28.22 -1.41 -0.39
C ILE A 165 -27.73 -0.07 -0.95
N ASN A 166 -28.62 0.79 -1.43
CA ASN A 166 -28.23 2.09 -1.97
C ASN A 166 -27.56 2.97 -0.90
N ASN A 167 -28.04 2.95 0.35
CA ASN A 167 -27.41 3.67 1.45
C ASN A 167 -26.01 3.13 1.80
N GLN A 168 -25.79 1.82 1.69
CA GLN A 168 -24.48 1.21 1.93
C GLN A 168 -23.51 1.38 0.77
N VAL A 169 -23.96 1.25 -0.48
CA VAL A 169 -23.14 1.37 -1.69
C VAL A 169 -22.73 2.82 -1.96
N HIS A 170 -23.61 3.79 -1.66
CA HIS A 170 -23.29 5.22 -1.75
C HIS A 170 -22.62 5.76 -0.49
N ASN A 171 -22.24 4.89 0.45
CA ASN A 171 -21.52 5.32 1.64
C ASN A 171 -20.24 6.07 1.24
N SER A 172 -20.03 7.24 1.88
CA SER A 172 -18.89 8.10 1.62
C SER A 172 -17.54 7.38 1.73
N LEU A 173 -17.44 6.31 2.52
CA LEU A 173 -16.18 5.57 2.73
C LEU A 173 -15.73 4.79 1.48
N LEU A 174 -16.64 4.11 0.77
CA LEU A 174 -16.31 3.39 -0.47
C LEU A 174 -15.89 4.38 -1.57
N GLN A 175 -16.62 5.49 -1.69
CA GLN A 175 -16.27 6.55 -2.65
C GLN A 175 -14.95 7.23 -2.31
N LYS A 176 -14.73 7.60 -1.03
CA LYS A 176 -13.45 8.15 -0.54
C LYS A 176 -12.30 7.18 -0.76
N GLY A 177 -12.51 5.89 -0.50
CA GLY A 177 -11.53 4.83 -0.75
C GLY A 177 -11.15 4.74 -2.23
N GLY A 178 -12.13 4.74 -3.14
CA GLY A 178 -11.87 4.72 -4.58
C GLY A 178 -11.25 5.99 -5.15
N GLN A 179 -11.55 7.16 -4.57
CA GLN A 179 -10.86 8.40 -4.91
C GLN A 179 -9.43 8.40 -4.39
N PHE A 180 -9.21 7.95 -3.14
CA PHE A 180 -7.89 7.81 -2.56
C PHE A 180 -7.03 6.86 -3.40
N LEU A 181 -7.55 5.69 -3.78
CA LEU A 181 -6.81 4.72 -4.59
C LEU A 181 -6.37 5.34 -5.93
N ARG A 182 -7.29 6.01 -6.65
CA ARG A 182 -6.99 6.67 -7.93
C ARG A 182 -5.95 7.78 -7.79
N GLN A 183 -6.09 8.64 -6.77
CA GLN A 183 -5.14 9.72 -6.53
C GLN A 183 -3.76 9.19 -6.11
N SER A 184 -3.74 8.19 -5.25
CA SER A 184 -2.53 7.56 -4.74
C SER A 184 -1.80 6.77 -5.82
N GLN A 185 -2.51 6.09 -6.72
CA GLN A 185 -1.89 5.29 -7.78
C GLN A 185 -0.95 6.14 -8.64
N LYS A 186 -1.41 7.30 -9.14
CA LYS A 186 -0.58 8.20 -9.95
C LYS A 186 0.57 8.80 -9.13
N LYS A 187 0.28 9.30 -7.92
CA LYS A 187 1.27 9.96 -7.07
C LYS A 187 2.38 8.99 -6.63
N MET A 188 2.01 7.84 -6.05
CA MET A 188 2.97 6.85 -5.54
C MET A 188 3.75 6.15 -6.66
N THR A 189 3.12 5.87 -7.81
CA THR A 189 3.85 5.33 -8.97
C THR A 189 4.89 6.33 -9.48
N THR A 190 4.53 7.62 -9.53
CA THR A 190 5.47 8.69 -9.92
C THR A 190 6.60 8.83 -8.89
N MET A 191 6.28 8.82 -7.58
CA MET A 191 7.27 8.85 -6.51
C MET A 191 8.23 7.66 -6.56
N PHE A 192 7.72 6.47 -6.89
CA PHE A 192 8.54 5.27 -7.08
C PHE A 192 9.55 5.45 -8.21
N TYR A 193 9.09 5.76 -9.43
CA TYR A 193 9.98 5.88 -10.58
C TYR A 193 10.96 7.05 -10.44
N LEU A 194 10.49 8.24 -10.06
CA LEU A 194 11.37 9.40 -9.87
C LEU A 194 12.35 9.17 -8.72
N GLY A 195 11.88 8.63 -7.60
CA GLY A 195 12.73 8.28 -6.45
C GLY A 195 13.86 7.35 -6.88
N MET A 196 13.53 6.24 -7.56
CA MET A 196 14.52 5.27 -8.01
C MET A 196 15.51 5.86 -9.03
N VAL A 197 15.04 6.59 -10.04
CA VAL A 197 15.91 7.19 -11.07
C VAL A 197 16.88 8.19 -10.44
N ILE A 198 16.39 9.10 -9.59
CA ILE A 198 17.25 10.10 -8.93
C ILE A 198 18.20 9.42 -7.94
N SER A 199 17.76 8.41 -7.19
CA SER A 199 18.64 7.65 -6.29
C SER A 199 19.79 6.96 -7.03
N VAL A 200 19.54 6.39 -8.21
CA VAL A 200 20.60 5.80 -9.04
C VAL A 200 21.59 6.86 -9.50
N ILE A 201 21.12 8.02 -9.97
CA ILE A 201 22.00 9.14 -10.36
C ILE A 201 22.86 9.59 -9.17
N LEU A 202 22.26 9.73 -7.99
CA LEU A 202 22.97 10.14 -6.78
C LEU A 202 23.98 9.09 -6.31
N LEU A 203 23.68 7.80 -6.41
CA LEU A 203 24.64 6.72 -6.11
C LEU A 203 25.86 6.79 -7.03
N VAL A 204 25.65 7.00 -8.33
CA VAL A 204 26.72 7.16 -9.31
C VAL A 204 27.54 8.43 -9.03
N ALA A 205 26.87 9.55 -8.74
CA ALA A 205 27.54 10.80 -8.35
C ALA A 205 28.38 10.62 -7.08
N LEU A 206 27.90 9.85 -6.11
CA LEU A 206 28.60 9.55 -4.86
C LEU A 206 29.85 8.69 -5.11
N LEU A 207 29.78 7.71 -6.02
CA LEU A 207 30.93 6.93 -6.46
C LEU A 207 32.02 7.82 -7.10
N PHE A 208 31.63 8.70 -8.03
CA PHE A 208 32.56 9.63 -8.67
C PHE A 208 33.17 10.64 -7.69
N GLN A 209 32.34 11.20 -6.79
CA GLN A 209 32.78 12.19 -5.81
C GLN A 209 33.77 11.58 -4.81
N THR A 210 33.50 10.39 -4.30
CA THR A 210 34.34 9.75 -3.28
C THR A 210 35.59 9.10 -3.86
N ARG A 211 35.61 8.82 -5.18
CA ARG A 211 36.69 8.13 -5.92
C ARG A 211 37.14 6.81 -5.28
N SER A 212 36.29 6.21 -4.46
CA SER A 212 36.60 5.00 -3.70
C SER A 212 35.32 4.24 -3.39
N PHE A 213 35.25 3.00 -3.87
CA PHE A 213 34.10 2.12 -3.68
C PHE A 213 33.73 1.98 -2.19
N PHE A 214 34.69 1.71 -1.32
CA PHE A 214 34.44 1.54 0.12
C PHE A 214 33.92 2.80 0.80
N ARG A 215 34.40 3.97 0.37
CA ARG A 215 33.90 5.25 0.91
C ARG A 215 32.49 5.53 0.40
N SER A 216 32.20 5.20 -0.86
CA SER A 216 30.85 5.30 -1.40
C SER A 216 29.88 4.35 -0.71
N ALA A 217 30.30 3.10 -0.47
CA ALA A 217 29.53 2.11 0.25
C ALA A 217 29.18 2.57 1.67
N HIS A 218 30.08 3.29 2.35
CA HIS A 218 29.79 3.86 3.68
C HIS A 218 28.60 4.84 3.63
N TYR A 219 28.65 5.81 2.73
CA TYR A 219 27.62 6.83 2.62
C TYR A 219 26.30 6.28 2.05
N ALA A 220 26.36 5.41 1.04
CA ALA A 220 25.19 4.69 0.55
C ALA A 220 24.57 3.84 1.66
N GLY A 221 25.39 3.13 2.44
CA GLY A 221 24.95 2.34 3.58
C GLY A 221 24.24 3.18 4.64
N LEU A 222 24.75 4.37 4.97
CA LEU A 222 24.06 5.32 5.84
C LEU A 222 22.70 5.74 5.27
N ALA A 223 22.62 6.04 3.98
CA ALA A 223 21.37 6.46 3.35
C ALA A 223 20.31 5.35 3.39
N PHE A 224 20.67 4.13 3.00
CA PHE A 224 19.78 2.96 3.05
C PHE A 224 19.35 2.63 4.49
N PHE A 225 20.30 2.65 5.44
CA PHE A 225 20.02 2.35 6.84
C PHE A 225 19.06 3.37 7.46
N PHE A 226 19.33 4.67 7.34
CA PHE A 226 18.45 5.69 7.91
C PHE A 226 17.09 5.73 7.22
N ASN A 227 17.04 5.50 5.91
CA ASN A 227 15.75 5.41 5.21
C ASN A 227 14.91 4.24 5.74
N GLY A 228 15.49 3.03 5.79
CA GLY A 228 14.83 1.86 6.37
C GLY A 228 14.39 2.10 7.81
N LEU A 229 15.25 2.68 8.64
CA LEU A 229 14.94 2.99 10.04
C LEU A 229 13.79 3.99 10.17
N ILE A 230 13.79 5.09 9.41
CA ILE A 230 12.76 6.13 9.47
C ILE A 230 11.40 5.55 9.05
N VAL A 231 11.33 4.86 7.91
CA VAL A 231 10.06 4.29 7.43
C VAL A 231 9.57 3.19 8.37
N TRP A 232 10.47 2.36 8.89
CA TRP A 232 10.12 1.37 9.90
C TRP A 232 9.54 2.02 11.16
N LEU A 233 10.18 3.07 11.68
CA LEU A 233 9.67 3.81 12.85
C LEU A 233 8.30 4.42 12.58
N LEU A 234 8.10 5.05 11.41
CA LEU A 234 6.80 5.61 11.04
C LEU A 234 5.72 4.53 10.96
N ALA A 235 6.02 3.37 10.37
CA ALA A 235 5.07 2.26 10.30
C ALA A 235 4.71 1.72 11.69
N GLN A 236 5.69 1.60 12.59
CA GLN A 236 5.43 1.20 13.99
C GLN A 236 4.62 2.25 14.75
N LEU A 237 4.91 3.54 14.56
CA LEU A 237 4.12 4.62 15.16
C LEU A 237 2.67 4.57 14.71
N VAL A 238 2.40 4.34 13.42
CA VAL A 238 1.03 4.17 12.92
C VAL A 238 0.36 2.96 13.58
N ARG A 239 1.07 1.83 13.66
CA ARG A 239 0.56 0.61 14.30
C ARG A 239 0.20 0.83 15.78
N VAL A 240 1.04 1.52 16.55
CA VAL A 240 0.82 1.76 17.99
C VAL A 240 -0.16 2.89 18.26
N SER A 241 -0.31 3.84 17.33
CA SER A 241 -1.21 5.00 17.49
C SER A 241 -2.70 4.63 17.56
N GLY A 242 -3.08 3.40 17.22
CA GLY A 242 -4.48 2.97 17.15
C GLY A 242 -5.27 3.63 16.01
N VAL A 243 -4.61 4.32 15.06
CA VAL A 243 -5.29 4.96 13.92
C VAL A 243 -6.06 3.94 13.09
N VAL A 244 -5.49 2.76 12.87
CA VAL A 244 -6.16 1.65 12.15
C VAL A 244 -7.38 1.18 12.94
N ASP A 245 -7.25 0.99 14.26
CA ASP A 245 -8.34 0.53 15.12
C ASP A 245 -9.47 1.56 15.23
N ASN A 246 -9.14 2.84 15.33
CA ASN A 246 -10.12 3.93 15.34
C ASN A 246 -10.88 4.03 14.00
N LEU A 247 -10.18 3.85 12.88
CA LEU A 247 -10.82 3.77 11.57
C LEU A 247 -11.72 2.54 11.48
N ALA A 248 -11.26 1.40 11.97
CA ALA A 248 -12.01 0.15 11.97
C ALA A 248 -13.26 0.21 12.87
N ALA A 249 -13.18 0.87 14.03
CA ALA A 249 -14.33 1.09 14.91
C ALA A 249 -15.44 1.90 14.23
N SER A 250 -15.09 2.80 13.29
CA SER A 250 -16.08 3.61 12.55
C SER A 250 -16.97 2.81 11.60
N VAL A 251 -16.57 1.58 11.24
CA VAL A 251 -17.34 0.70 10.34
C VAL A 251 -18.12 -0.41 11.06
N GLY A 252 -18.15 -0.37 12.40
CA GLY A 252 -18.95 -1.27 13.23
C GLY A 252 -18.63 -2.75 12.99
N MET A 253 -19.58 -3.50 12.43
CA MET A 253 -19.45 -4.95 12.24
C MET A 253 -18.31 -5.39 11.30
N TYR A 254 -17.74 -4.47 10.52
CA TYR A 254 -16.63 -4.75 9.60
C TYR A 254 -15.27 -4.38 10.18
N GLN A 255 -15.20 -4.08 11.48
CA GLN A 255 -13.98 -3.65 12.16
C GLN A 255 -12.81 -4.63 11.94
N SER A 256 -13.02 -5.93 12.16
CA SER A 256 -11.95 -6.93 11.99
C SER A 256 -11.36 -6.91 10.58
N LEU A 257 -12.20 -6.81 9.55
CA LEU A 257 -11.78 -6.75 8.15
C LEU A 257 -10.87 -5.54 7.88
N ILE A 258 -11.24 -4.36 8.39
CA ILE A 258 -10.43 -3.14 8.22
C ILE A 258 -9.13 -3.22 9.00
N THR A 259 -9.17 -3.74 10.23
CA THR A 259 -7.98 -3.92 11.07
C THR A 259 -6.99 -4.89 10.42
N ASP A 260 -7.46 -6.05 9.95
CA ASP A 260 -6.60 -7.08 9.34
C ASP A 260 -5.99 -6.59 8.02
N TYR A 261 -6.79 -5.92 7.19
CA TYR A 261 -6.29 -5.32 5.96
C TYR A 261 -5.27 -4.22 6.23
N GLY A 262 -5.55 -3.29 7.16
CA GLY A 262 -4.65 -2.21 7.53
C GLY A 262 -3.33 -2.71 8.11
N ASN A 263 -3.38 -3.72 8.98
CA ASN A 263 -2.19 -4.36 9.53
C ASN A 263 -1.38 -5.10 8.46
N SER A 264 -2.05 -5.74 7.50
CA SER A 264 -1.39 -6.38 6.35
C SER A 264 -0.66 -5.36 5.47
N VAL A 265 -1.24 -4.19 5.24
CA VAL A 265 -0.57 -3.08 4.53
C VAL A 265 0.66 -2.61 5.32
N LEU A 266 0.53 -2.37 6.62
CA LEU A 266 1.66 -1.96 7.47
C LEU A 266 2.78 -3.01 7.50
N ALA A 267 2.44 -4.30 7.46
CA ALA A 267 3.42 -5.37 7.41
C ALA A 267 4.30 -5.30 6.15
N VAL A 268 3.74 -4.93 4.99
CA VAL A 268 4.52 -4.71 3.75
C VAL A 268 5.50 -3.55 3.94
N PHE A 269 5.05 -2.42 4.48
CA PHE A 269 5.93 -1.28 4.77
C PHE A 269 7.07 -1.65 5.73
N ILE A 270 6.77 -2.42 6.78
CA ILE A 270 7.77 -2.90 7.74
C ILE A 270 8.76 -3.83 7.05
N HIS A 271 8.28 -4.74 6.20
CA HIS A 271 9.13 -5.68 5.46
C HIS A 271 10.11 -4.95 4.54
N ASP A 272 9.63 -4.03 3.71
CA ASP A 272 10.47 -3.31 2.74
C ASP A 272 11.45 -2.36 3.44
N ALA A 273 11.00 -1.70 4.51
CA ALA A 273 11.86 -0.87 5.35
C ALA A 273 12.97 -1.69 6.01
N SER A 274 12.65 -2.89 6.49
CA SER A 274 13.63 -3.82 7.06
C SER A 274 14.64 -4.26 5.98
N PHE A 275 14.18 -4.57 4.77
CA PHE A 275 15.06 -4.89 3.64
C PHE A 275 16.06 -3.76 3.35
N PHE A 276 15.59 -2.50 3.27
CA PHE A 276 16.47 -1.34 3.09
C PHE A 276 17.44 -1.18 4.27
N GLY A 277 16.98 -1.41 5.50
CA GLY A 277 17.84 -1.44 6.68
C GLY A 277 18.97 -2.47 6.58
N TYR A 278 18.66 -3.70 6.16
CA TYR A 278 19.65 -4.76 5.97
C TYR A 278 20.64 -4.46 4.85
N VAL A 279 20.18 -3.92 3.72
CA VAL A 279 21.06 -3.45 2.65
C VAL A 279 22.00 -2.36 3.18
N GLY A 280 21.48 -1.42 3.98
CA GLY A 280 22.28 -0.38 4.62
C GLY A 280 23.37 -0.95 5.53
N ILE A 281 23.02 -1.88 6.42
CA ILE A 281 23.97 -2.56 7.32
C ILE A 281 25.04 -3.30 6.51
N PHE A 282 24.65 -4.05 5.48
CA PHE A 282 25.57 -4.77 4.62
C PHE A 282 26.60 -3.83 3.97
N LEU A 283 26.16 -2.72 3.38
CA LEU A 283 27.04 -1.74 2.76
C LEU A 283 27.99 -1.07 3.77
N LEU A 284 27.53 -0.82 5.01
CA LEU A 284 28.37 -0.34 6.09
C LEU A 284 29.46 -1.34 6.48
N LEU A 285 29.12 -2.64 6.55
CA LEU A 285 30.11 -3.70 6.81
C LEU A 285 31.16 -3.78 5.69
N VAL A 286 30.75 -3.71 4.43
CA VAL A 286 31.67 -3.65 3.28
C VAL A 286 32.62 -2.46 3.40
N ALA A 287 32.11 -1.30 3.80
CA ALA A 287 32.93 -0.11 4.00
C ALA A 287 33.94 -0.25 5.16
N LEU A 288 33.53 -0.88 6.27
CA LEU A 288 34.41 -1.16 7.40
C LEU A 288 35.54 -2.12 7.01
N PHE A 289 35.21 -3.18 6.27
CA PHE A 289 36.19 -4.15 5.78
C PHE A 289 37.23 -3.47 4.85
N GLY A 290 36.78 -2.59 3.97
CA GLY A 290 37.67 -1.79 3.12
C GLY A 290 38.62 -0.87 3.90
N ARG A 291 38.16 -0.30 5.02
CA ARG A 291 39.04 0.49 5.92
C ARG A 291 40.09 -0.39 6.59
N PHE A 292 39.73 -1.61 6.98
CA PHE A 292 40.67 -2.55 7.60
C PHE A 292 41.78 -2.98 6.64
N ILE A 293 41.44 -3.36 5.41
CA ILE A 293 42.42 -3.72 4.36
C ILE A 293 43.40 -2.56 4.11
N ARG A 294 42.89 -1.34 3.98
CA ARG A 294 43.72 -0.17 3.67
C ARG A 294 44.62 0.28 4.83
N ARG A 295 44.35 -0.18 6.05
CA ARG A 295 45.18 0.10 7.24
C ARG A 295 46.28 -0.93 7.45
N ASN A 296 46.10 -2.13 6.90
CA ASN A 296 47.04 -3.26 7.02
C ASN A 296 47.88 -3.49 5.74
N SER A 297 47.69 -2.66 4.70
CA SER A 297 48.49 -2.62 3.47
C SER A 297 49.27 -1.33 3.39
#